data_AF-A0A528CIM8-F1
#
_entry.id   AF-A0A528CIM8-F1
#
_cell.length_a   1.000
_cell.length_b   1.000
_cell.length_c   1.000
_cell.angle_alpha   90.00
_cell.angle_beta   90.00
_cell.angle_gamma   90.00
#
_symmetry.space_group_name_H-M   'P 1'
#
loop_
_entity.id
_entity.type
_entity.pdbx_description
1 polymer ?
#
loop_
_entity_poly.entity_id
_entity_poly.type
_entity_poly.pdbx_seq_one_letter_code
_entity_poly.pdbx_strand_id
1 'polypeptide(L)' 'LVGAALAYVAGALVWVHSPLWGHLSWLNLPVVLTGFDKTFLSLPRLLHILAVSYLIVVFPSVSNLFRTSRDHPLAI' A
#
# COMPACT_ATOMS: atom_id res chain seq x y z
N LEU A 1 5.78 0.75 -14.98
CA LEU A 1 5.63 0.92 -13.51
C LEU A 1 4.18 0.73 -13.04
N VAL A 2 3.18 1.32 -13.69
CA VAL A 2 1.74 1.16 -13.31
C VAL A 2 1.30 -0.30 -13.20
N GLY A 3 1.56 -1.14 -14.22
CA GLY A 3 1.20 -2.56 -14.17
C GLY A 3 1.87 -3.32 -13.02
N ALA A 4 3.13 -2.99 -12.70
CA ALA A 4 3.84 -3.58 -11.57
C ALA A 4 3.24 -3.14 -10.23
N ALA A 5 2.88 -1.85 -10.10
CA ALA A 5 2.21 -1.35 -8.91
C ALA A 5 0.81 -1.96 -8.73
N LEU A 6 0.03 -2.11 -9.81
CA LEU A 6 -1.28 -2.78 -9.77
C LEU A 6 -1.14 -4.24 -9.37
N ALA A 7 -0.22 -4.99 -10.01
CA ALA A 7 0.02 -6.39 -9.69
C ALA A 7 0.47 -6.57 -8.24
N TYR A 8 1.36 -5.68 -7.77
CA TYR A 8 1.82 -5.69 -6.38
C TYR A 8 0.66 -5.43 -5.41
N VAL A 9 -0.14 -4.38 -5.63
CA VAL A 9 -1.27 -4.03 -4.74
C VAL A 9 -2.34 -5.13 -4.74
N ALA A 10 -2.67 -5.70 -5.89
CA ALA A 10 -3.62 -6.81 -5.98
C ALA A 10 -3.11 -8.06 -5.25
N GLY A 11 -1.85 -8.44 -5.48
CA GLY A 11 -1.23 -9.57 -4.78
C GLY A 11 -1.12 -9.34 -3.28
N ALA A 12 -0.74 -8.13 -2.87
CA ALA A 12 -0.74 -7.68 -1.48
C ALA A 12 -2.12 -7.77 -0.84
N LEU A 13 -3.18 -7.38 -1.54
CA LEU A 13 -4.55 -7.42 -1.03
C LEU A 13 -5.03 -8.86 -0.80
N VAL A 14 -4.78 -9.75 -1.78
CA VAL A 14 -5.04 -11.18 -1.62
C VAL A 14 -4.24 -11.74 -0.46
N TRP A 15 -2.96 -11.39 -0.36
CA TRP A 15 -2.09 -11.82 0.72
C TRP A 15 -2.65 -11.35 2.08
N VAL A 16 -2.88 -10.05 2.29
CA VAL A 16 -3.43 -9.40 3.51
C VAL A 16 -4.75 -10.03 3.96
N HIS A 17 -5.68 -10.27 3.04
CA HIS A 17 -7.00 -10.81 3.39
C HIS A 17 -7.04 -12.33 3.50
N SER A 18 -6.04 -13.04 2.99
CA SER A 18 -5.99 -14.49 3.09
C SER A 18 -5.54 -14.94 4.50
N PRO A 19 -5.95 -16.14 4.96
CA PRO A 19 -5.42 -16.75 6.18
C PRO A 19 -3.97 -17.23 6.03
N LEU A 20 -3.28 -16.88 4.92
CA LEU A 20 -1.88 -17.24 4.69
C LEU A 20 -0.92 -16.44 5.59
N TRP A 21 -1.43 -15.43 6.32
CA TRP A 21 -0.69 -14.72 7.37
C TRP A 21 -0.30 -15.68 8.48
N GLY A 22 1.01 -15.83 8.69
CA GLY A 22 1.58 -16.75 9.68
C GLY A 22 2.55 -17.76 9.09
N HIS A 23 2.38 -18.18 7.83
CA HIS A 23 3.33 -19.10 7.18
C HIS A 23 4.69 -18.48 6.91
N LEU A 24 4.78 -17.14 6.83
CA LEU A 24 6.04 -16.43 6.61
C LEU A 24 7.00 -16.53 7.82
N SER A 25 6.48 -16.87 9.01
CA SER A 25 7.30 -17.18 10.19
C SER A 25 8.20 -18.40 9.98
N TRP A 26 7.89 -19.27 9.01
CA TRP A 26 8.69 -20.46 8.70
C TRP A 26 10.02 -20.13 8.02
N LEU A 27 10.13 -18.95 7.41
CA LEU A 27 11.29 -18.57 6.61
C LEU A 27 12.44 -17.95 7.43
N ASN A 28 12.28 -17.78 8.75
CA ASN A 28 13.29 -17.18 9.66
C ASN A 28 13.93 -15.88 9.11
N LEU A 29 13.17 -15.09 8.36
CA LEU A 29 13.64 -13.88 7.71
C LEU A 29 13.84 -12.75 8.74
N PRO A 30 14.77 -11.81 8.48
CA PRO A 30 15.01 -10.65 9.35
C PRO A 30 13.74 -9.84 9.63
N VAL A 31 13.66 -9.25 10.83
CA VAL A 31 12.53 -8.43 11.32
C VAL A 31 12.17 -7.29 10.37
N VAL A 32 13.11 -6.79 9.57
CA VAL A 32 12.85 -5.74 8.56
C VAL A 32 11.96 -6.23 7.40
N LEU A 33 11.97 -7.54 7.12
CA LEU A 33 11.23 -8.16 6.01
C LEU A 33 9.90 -8.79 6.47
N THR A 34 9.82 -9.23 7.72
CA THR A 34 8.67 -10.02 8.23
C THR A 34 8.08 -9.49 9.53
N GLY A 35 8.81 -8.62 10.23
CA GLY A 35 8.47 -8.16 11.55
C GLY A 35 7.50 -6.98 11.57
N PHE A 36 6.59 -7.03 12.54
CA PHE A 36 5.79 -5.88 12.93
C PHE A 36 6.50 -5.15 14.08
N ASP A 37 7.61 -4.50 13.77
CA ASP A 37 8.25 -3.58 14.70
C ASP A 37 7.64 -2.17 14.56
N LYS A 38 7.41 -1.47 15.68
CA LYS A 38 6.86 -0.10 15.67
C LYS A 38 7.95 0.96 15.42
N THR A 39 9.22 0.62 15.59
CA THR A 39 10.37 1.50 15.39
C THR A 39 10.75 1.58 13.92
N PHE A 40 10.66 0.46 13.20
CA PHE A 40 11.04 0.37 11.79
C PHE A 40 9.87 0.01 10.88
N LEU A 41 9.74 0.77 9.79
CA LEU A 41 8.82 0.44 8.70
C LEU A 41 9.38 -0.75 7.92
N SER A 42 8.72 -1.91 8.02
CA SER A 42 9.11 -3.10 7.25
C SER A 42 9.06 -2.83 5.75
N LEU A 43 9.92 -3.50 4.97
CA LEU A 43 9.96 -3.37 3.52
C LEU A 43 8.61 -3.62 2.83
N PRO A 44 7.82 -4.65 3.19
CA PRO A 44 6.48 -4.83 2.61
C PRO A 44 5.61 -3.59 2.84
N ARG A 45 5.48 -3.11 4.08
CA ARG A 45 4.68 -1.91 4.39
C ARG A 45 5.10 -0.69 3.57
N LEU A 46 6.41 -0.46 3.40
CA LEU A 46 6.92 0.61 2.55
C LEU A 46 6.47 0.46 1.09
N LEU A 47 6.61 -0.74 0.52
CA LEU A 47 6.21 -1.00 -0.86
C LEU A 47 4.70 -0.85 -1.07
N HIS A 48 3.86 -1.26 -0.10
CA HIS A 48 2.41 -1.05 -0.17
C HIS A 48 2.08 0.45 -0.27
N ILE A 49 2.66 1.28 0.61
CA ILE A 49 2.42 2.73 0.63
C ILE A 49 2.88 3.38 -0.66
N LEU A 50 4.08 3.05 -1.15
CA LEU A 50 4.63 3.62 -2.38
C LEU A 50 3.80 3.21 -3.61
N ALA A 51 3.42 1.94 -3.73
CA ALA A 51 2.63 1.45 -4.85
C ALA A 51 1.24 2.09 -4.91
N VAL A 52 0.52 2.15 -3.78
CA VAL A 52 -0.80 2.78 -3.72
C VAL A 52 -0.71 4.28 -4.01
N SER A 53 0.24 4.99 -3.40
CA SER A 53 0.46 6.42 -3.65
C SER A 53 0.73 6.69 -5.13
N TYR A 54 1.57 5.87 -5.76
CA TYR A 54 1.86 5.99 -7.19
C TYR A 54 0.61 5.80 -8.06
N LEU A 55 -0.24 4.81 -7.76
CA LEU A 55 -1.48 4.60 -8.50
C LEU A 55 -2.44 5.79 -8.35
N ILE A 56 -2.59 6.34 -7.16
CA ILE A 56 -3.44 7.52 -6.92
C ILE A 56 -2.98 8.72 -7.76
N VAL A 57 -1.66 8.97 -7.81
CA VAL A 57 -1.06 10.08 -8.57
C VAL A 57 -1.19 9.86 -10.08
N VAL A 58 -0.97 8.63 -10.55
CA VAL A 58 -0.98 8.32 -11.99
C VAL A 58 -2.39 8.28 -12.58
N PHE A 59 -3.43 8.03 -11.78
CA PHE A 59 -4.81 8.06 -12.23
C PHE A 59 -5.51 9.36 -11.78
N PRO A 60 -5.64 10.38 -12.66
CA PRO A 60 -6.27 11.65 -12.32
C PRO A 60 -7.73 11.49 -11.89
N SER A 61 -8.42 10.45 -12.36
CA SER A 61 -9.78 10.12 -11.95
C SER A 61 -9.87 9.79 -10.45
N VAL A 62 -8.92 9.04 -9.93
CA VAL A 62 -8.82 8.70 -8.50
C VAL A 62 -8.52 9.95 -7.69
N SER A 63 -7.54 10.75 -8.14
CA SER A 63 -7.23 12.04 -7.50
C SER A 63 -8.40 13.03 -7.55
N ASN A 64 -9.19 13.04 -8.62
CA ASN A 64 -10.36 13.91 -8.76
C ASN A 64 -11.53 13.46 -7.89
N LEU A 65 -11.67 12.16 -7.61
CA LEU A 65 -12.69 11.64 -6.70
C LEU A 65 -12.54 12.18 -5.28
N PHE A 66 -11.30 12.37 -4.83
CA PHE A 66 -10.99 12.92 -3.51
C PHE A 66 -10.87 14.45 -3.48
N ARG A 67 -11.14 15.12 -4.61
CA ARG A 67 -11.01 16.57 -4.70
C ARG A 67 -12.27 17.24 -4.17
N THR A 68 -12.12 18.03 -3.12
CA THR A 68 -13.18 18.90 -2.61
C THR A 68 -13.50 19.98 -3.65
N SER A 69 -14.80 20.28 -3.84
CA SER A 69 -15.24 21.38 -4.71
C SER A 69 -14.62 22.70 -4.26
N ARG A 70 -14.24 23.56 -5.22
CA ARG A 70 -13.69 24.90 -4.93
C ARG A 70 -14.69 25.79 -4.19
N ASP A 71 -15.98 25.50 -4.33
CA ASP A 71 -17.06 26.23 -3.65
C ASP A 71 -17.36 25.68 -2.24
N HIS A 72 -16.64 24.65 -1.80
CA HIS A 72 -16.82 24.10 -0.46
C HIS A 72 -16.15 25.03 0.57
N PRO A 73 -16.81 25.37 1.69
CA PRO A 73 -16.25 26.26 2.72
C PRO A 73 -15.00 25.72 3.45
N LEU A 74 -14.55 24.51 3.09
CA LEU A 74 -13.35 23.85 3.63
C LEU A 74 -12.30 23.60 2.55
N ALA A 75 -12.53 24.10 1.32
CA ALA A 75 -11.51 24.14 0.29
C ALA A 75 -10.56 25.30 0.62
N ILE A 76 -9.32 24.97 0.99
CA ILE A 76 -8.21 25.92 1.23
C ILE A 76 -7.49 26.16 -0.10
#